data_AF-V6KTM1-F1
#
_entry.id   AF-V6KTM1-F1
#
_cell.length_a   1.000
_cell.length_b   1.000
_cell.length_c   1.000
_cell.angle_alpha   90.00
_cell.angle_beta   90.00
_cell.angle_gamma   90.00
#
_symmetry.space_group_name_H-M   'P 1'
#
loop_
_entity.id
_entity.type
_entity.pdbx_description
1 polymer ?
#
loop_
_entity_poly.entity_id
_entity_poly.type
_entity_poly.pdbx_seq_one_letter_code
_entity_poly.pdbx_strand_id
1 'polypeptide(L)'
;MHHRRSAATVSTAAALLLAAPLLTGCGETHPGAAAVVDGERISLTQLQSRVGEARDAQRELPQGEALIRRTGQLTRTTLDGMIRHRVVGKALKDADVSITRSDLQRQRDVYEQQTGGAKGFEKALLEQQGIAPSAVDDWVWLNVAVQKVGKAWDVDPRSQQGNQELNERFSDLSGEMDIEVNPRYGTWDAERSALAEADMPWLNDVTGKKALEQQRA
;
A
#
# COMPACT_ATOMS: atom_id res chain seq x y z
N MET A 1 0.34 9.66 93.89
CA MET A 1 1.06 8.37 93.85
C MET A 1 1.18 7.95 92.39
N HIS A 2 2.39 7.58 91.98
CA HIS A 2 2.73 7.06 90.64
C HIS A 2 1.96 5.78 90.30
N HIS A 3 1.65 5.58 89.02
CA HIS A 3 2.06 4.42 88.17
C HIS A 3 1.27 4.45 86.85
N ARG A 4 1.93 4.72 85.72
CA ARG A 4 2.56 3.78 84.76
C ARG A 4 1.63 3.37 83.61
N ARG A 5 1.92 3.99 82.45
CA ARG A 5 2.09 3.41 81.09
C ARG A 5 1.67 1.94 80.88
N SER A 6 0.83 1.67 79.87
CA SER A 6 1.25 1.12 78.56
C SER A 6 0.15 0.32 77.83
N ALA A 7 0.27 0.32 76.50
CA ALA A 7 -0.25 -0.59 75.47
C ALA A 7 -1.75 -0.44 75.10
N ALA A 8 -2.07 0.20 73.97
CA ALA A 8 -1.96 -0.28 72.58
C ALA A 8 -3.08 -1.25 72.19
N THR A 9 -3.98 -0.80 71.31
CA THR A 9 -4.63 -1.67 70.32
C THR A 9 -4.89 -0.87 69.04
N VAL A 10 -4.32 -1.39 67.97
CA VAL A 10 -4.42 -0.96 66.58
C VAL A 10 -5.82 -1.28 66.06
N SER A 11 -6.42 -0.39 65.28
CA SER A 11 -7.57 -0.71 64.42
C SER A 11 -7.55 0.16 63.17
N THR A 12 -6.79 -0.34 62.20
CA THR A 12 -7.11 -0.41 60.75
C THR A 12 -8.23 0.52 60.25
N ALA A 13 -7.85 1.67 59.70
CA ALA A 13 -8.70 2.43 58.78
C ALA A 13 -8.17 2.20 57.35
N ALA A 14 -9.03 1.62 56.52
CA ALA A 14 -8.75 1.19 55.16
C ALA A 14 -8.31 2.36 54.26
N ALA A 15 -7.12 2.24 53.66
CA ALA A 15 -6.73 3.06 52.54
C ALA A 15 -7.47 2.55 51.29
N LEU A 16 -8.49 3.29 50.84
CA LEU A 16 -9.08 3.13 49.51
C LEU A 16 -8.04 3.58 48.49
N LEU A 17 -7.24 2.63 48.01
CA LEU A 17 -6.43 2.78 46.81
C LEU A 17 -7.38 2.91 45.61
N LEU A 18 -7.62 4.14 45.18
CA LEU A 18 -8.14 4.44 43.85
C LEU A 18 -7.09 4.02 42.83
N ALA A 19 -7.07 2.73 42.48
CA ALA A 19 -6.39 2.27 41.28
C ALA A 19 -7.19 2.78 40.08
N ALA A 20 -6.88 3.98 39.60
CA ALA A 20 -7.27 4.40 38.27
C ALA A 20 -6.60 3.44 37.29
N PRO A 21 -7.34 2.65 36.48
CA PRO A 21 -6.71 1.99 35.35
C PRO A 21 -6.32 3.11 34.39
N LEU A 22 -5.02 3.44 34.37
CA LEU A 22 -4.43 4.09 33.22
C LEU A 22 -4.63 3.11 32.07
N LEU A 23 -5.72 3.28 31.32
CA LEU A 23 -5.85 2.77 29.97
C LEU A 23 -4.76 3.47 29.15
N THR A 24 -3.52 3.02 29.31
CA THR A 24 -2.55 3.06 28.22
C THR A 24 -3.10 2.08 27.19
N GLY A 25 -4.14 2.50 26.48
CA GLY A 25 -4.37 1.96 25.16
C GLY A 25 -3.07 2.22 24.44
N CYS A 26 -2.33 1.16 24.13
CA CYS A 26 -1.41 1.15 23.00
C CYS A 26 -2.28 1.31 21.75
N GLY A 27 -2.93 2.46 21.65
CA GLY A 27 -3.98 2.79 20.71
C GLY A 27 -3.27 3.37 19.53
N GLU A 28 -3.38 2.64 18.42
CA GLU A 28 -3.00 3.02 17.07
C GLU A 28 -2.76 4.53 16.94
N THR A 29 -1.51 4.93 16.67
CA THR A 29 -1.08 6.35 16.54
C THR A 29 -1.99 7.14 15.59
N HIS A 30 -2.67 6.44 14.67
CA HIS A 30 -3.61 6.99 13.72
C HIS A 30 -4.93 6.19 13.64
N PRO A 31 -5.91 6.46 14.52
CA PRO A 31 -7.18 5.75 14.51
C PRO A 31 -7.89 5.87 13.15
N GLY A 32 -8.28 4.74 12.58
CA GLY A 32 -8.97 4.71 11.29
C GLY A 32 -8.07 4.93 10.06
N ALA A 33 -6.75 4.92 10.24
CA ALA A 33 -5.78 4.85 9.15
C ALA A 33 -5.38 3.40 8.86
N ALA A 34 -5.28 3.06 7.58
CA ALA A 34 -4.55 1.88 7.12
C ALA A 34 -3.05 2.16 7.03
N ALA A 35 -2.69 3.37 6.61
CA ALA A 35 -1.34 3.92 6.69
C ALA A 35 -1.39 5.46 6.70
N VAL A 36 -0.29 6.08 7.09
CA VAL A 36 -0.01 7.51 6.99
C VAL A 36 1.32 7.66 6.26
N VAL A 37 1.39 8.61 5.33
CA VAL A 37 2.58 8.87 4.52
C VAL A 37 2.79 10.37 4.50
N ASP A 38 3.86 10.87 5.11
CA ASP A 38 4.15 12.30 5.29
C ASP A 38 2.96 13.07 5.90
N GLY A 39 2.30 12.48 6.89
CA GLY A 39 1.10 13.03 7.53
C GLY A 39 -0.19 12.88 6.72
N GLU A 40 -0.14 12.43 5.46
CA GLU A 40 -1.33 12.16 4.66
C GLU A 40 -1.89 10.76 4.93
N ARG A 41 -3.17 10.71 5.31
CA ARG A 41 -3.82 9.46 5.69
C ARG A 41 -4.33 8.66 4.49
N ILE A 42 -4.02 7.35 4.49
CA ILE A 42 -4.82 6.31 3.83
C ILE A 42 -5.84 5.80 4.84
N SER A 43 -7.12 6.07 4.64
CA SER A 43 -8.15 5.60 5.58
C SER A 43 -8.47 4.10 5.40
N LEU A 44 -8.91 3.46 6.48
CA LEU A 44 -9.44 2.09 6.42
C LEU A 44 -10.60 1.97 5.42
N THR A 45 -11.47 2.99 5.36
CA THR A 45 -12.61 3.03 4.44
C THR A 45 -12.16 3.06 2.98
N GLN A 46 -11.16 3.88 2.62
CA GLN A 46 -10.63 3.91 1.26
C GLN A 46 -10.02 2.56 0.85
N LEU A 47 -9.25 1.94 1.75
CA LEU A 47 -8.68 0.62 1.50
C LEU A 47 -9.78 -0.43 1.33
N GLN A 48 -10.77 -0.46 2.22
CA GLN A 48 -11.88 -1.41 2.16
C GLN A 48 -12.74 -1.22 0.91
N SER A 49 -12.99 0.02 0.47
CA SER A 49 -13.72 0.30 -0.78
C SER A 49 -13.02 -0.31 -1.97
N ARG A 50 -11.71 -0.04 -2.14
CA ARG A 50 -10.92 -0.57 -3.27
C ARG A 50 -10.87 -2.10 -3.29
N VAL A 51 -10.71 -2.72 -2.12
CA VAL A 51 -10.76 -4.18 -1.99
C VAL A 51 -12.15 -4.71 -2.31
N GLY A 52 -13.20 -4.05 -1.83
CA GLY A 52 -14.60 -4.41 -2.09
C GLY A 52 -14.92 -4.38 -3.58
N GLU A 53 -14.60 -3.29 -4.25
CA GLU A 53 -14.80 -3.11 -5.70
C GLU A 53 -14.09 -4.19 -6.52
N ALA A 54 -12.86 -4.54 -6.14
CA ALA A 54 -12.12 -5.63 -6.79
C ALA A 54 -12.78 -7.00 -6.54
N ARG A 55 -13.25 -7.27 -5.32
CA ARG A 55 -13.96 -8.51 -4.99
C ARG A 55 -15.29 -8.62 -5.73
N ASP A 56 -16.04 -7.54 -5.80
CA ASP A 56 -17.31 -7.49 -6.50
C ASP A 56 -17.11 -7.76 -8.00
N ALA A 57 -16.16 -7.06 -8.63
CA ALA A 57 -15.81 -7.31 -10.01
C ALA A 57 -15.30 -8.75 -10.26
N GLN A 58 -14.53 -9.33 -9.34
CA GLN A 58 -14.11 -10.74 -9.45
C GLN A 58 -15.30 -11.70 -9.41
N ARG A 59 -16.30 -11.47 -8.54
CA ARG A 59 -17.49 -12.34 -8.42
C ARG A 59 -18.36 -12.32 -9.66
N GLU A 60 -18.33 -11.24 -10.44
CA GLU A 60 -19.06 -11.14 -11.70
C GLU A 60 -18.46 -12.04 -12.82
N LEU A 61 -17.23 -12.51 -12.67
CA LEU A 61 -16.58 -13.39 -13.63
C LEU A 61 -16.98 -14.86 -13.41
N PRO A 62 -17.10 -15.68 -14.49
CA PRO A 62 -17.39 -17.11 -14.38
C PRO A 62 -16.43 -17.88 -13.47
N GLN A 63 -15.16 -17.46 -13.42
CA GLN A 63 -14.10 -18.04 -12.60
C GLN A 63 -13.84 -17.26 -11.29
N GLY A 64 -14.76 -16.40 -10.85
CA GLY A 64 -14.57 -15.47 -9.73
C GLY A 64 -14.09 -16.12 -8.44
N GLU A 65 -14.70 -17.24 -8.05
CA GLU A 65 -14.29 -18.01 -6.87
C GLU A 65 -12.82 -18.47 -6.93
N ALA A 66 -12.33 -18.85 -8.11
CA ALA A 66 -10.93 -19.23 -8.28
C ALA A 66 -9.99 -18.00 -8.18
N LEU A 67 -10.40 -16.85 -8.71
CA LEU A 67 -9.65 -15.60 -8.63
C LEU A 67 -9.54 -15.10 -7.18
N ILE A 68 -10.64 -15.15 -6.43
CA ILE A 68 -10.67 -14.74 -5.01
C ILE A 68 -9.70 -15.60 -4.20
N ARG A 69 -9.69 -16.92 -4.40
CA ARG A 69 -8.73 -17.82 -3.73
C ARG A 69 -7.27 -17.50 -4.07
N ARG A 70 -6.98 -17.16 -5.33
CA ARG A 70 -5.61 -16.79 -5.77
C ARG A 70 -5.14 -15.45 -5.20
N THR A 71 -6.07 -14.53 -4.96
CA THR A 71 -5.78 -13.17 -4.48
C THR A 71 -6.03 -13.03 -2.98
N GLY A 72 -5.66 -14.03 -2.17
CA GLY A 72 -5.87 -14.01 -0.71
C GLY A 72 -5.23 -12.82 0.01
N GLN A 73 -4.14 -12.27 -0.54
CA GLN A 73 -3.44 -11.10 0.00
C GLN A 73 -3.93 -9.75 -0.56
N LEU A 74 -5.05 -9.72 -1.30
CA LEU A 74 -5.52 -8.53 -2.02
C LEU A 74 -5.51 -7.27 -1.16
N THR A 75 -6.02 -7.32 0.08
CA THR A 75 -6.04 -6.16 0.98
C THR A 75 -4.65 -5.57 1.22
N ARG A 76 -3.64 -6.42 1.43
CA ARG A 76 -2.26 -5.99 1.64
C ARG A 76 -1.68 -5.40 0.36
N THR A 77 -1.86 -6.08 -0.77
CA THR A 77 -1.40 -5.61 -2.08
C THR A 77 -2.07 -4.29 -2.50
N THR A 78 -3.34 -4.09 -2.17
CA THR A 78 -4.03 -2.82 -2.41
C THR A 78 -3.44 -1.70 -1.56
N LEU A 79 -3.20 -1.94 -0.26
CA LEU A 79 -2.58 -0.93 0.60
C LEU A 79 -1.17 -0.58 0.12
N ASP A 80 -0.37 -1.59 -0.22
CA ASP A 80 0.96 -1.44 -0.81
C ASP A 80 0.93 -0.55 -2.06
N GLY A 81 0.01 -0.81 -3.00
CA GLY A 81 -0.19 0.03 -4.18
C GLY A 81 -0.56 1.48 -3.85
N MET A 82 -1.38 1.71 -2.82
CA MET A 82 -1.77 3.06 -2.39
C MET A 82 -0.62 3.85 -1.72
N ILE A 83 0.28 3.16 -1.02
CA ILE A 83 1.50 3.76 -0.46
C ILE A 83 2.47 4.10 -1.61
N ARG A 84 2.71 3.15 -2.53
CA ARG A 84 3.58 3.38 -3.69
C ARG A 84 3.13 4.54 -4.57
N HIS A 85 1.82 4.72 -4.73
CA HIS A 85 1.28 5.87 -5.46
C HIS A 85 1.75 7.21 -4.85
N ARG A 86 1.90 7.28 -3.52
CA ARG A 86 2.46 8.48 -2.86
C ARG A 86 3.97 8.58 -3.03
N VAL A 87 4.70 7.49 -2.88
CA VAL A 87 6.17 7.45 -3.08
C VAL A 87 6.52 7.95 -4.49
N VAL A 88 5.89 7.38 -5.52
CA VAL A 88 6.10 7.79 -6.92
C VAL A 88 5.59 9.22 -7.16
N GLY A 89 4.52 9.64 -6.48
CA GLY A 89 4.05 11.01 -6.49
C GLY A 89 5.08 12.01 -5.95
N LYS A 90 5.81 11.65 -4.89
CA LYS A 90 6.95 12.44 -4.38
C LYS A 90 8.11 12.44 -5.37
N ALA A 91 8.44 11.29 -5.97
CA ALA A 91 9.51 11.21 -6.98
C ALA A 91 9.24 12.12 -8.19
N LEU A 92 7.99 12.19 -8.66
CA LEU A 92 7.58 13.13 -9.71
C LEU A 92 7.80 14.60 -9.30
N LYS A 93 7.47 14.96 -8.05
CA LYS A 93 7.70 16.31 -7.52
C LYS A 93 9.18 16.63 -7.43
N ASP A 94 9.99 15.72 -6.89
CA ASP A 94 11.43 15.91 -6.71
C ASP A 94 12.17 15.98 -8.06
N ALA A 95 11.67 15.28 -9.08
CA ALA A 95 12.18 15.34 -10.45
C ALA A 95 11.62 16.52 -11.28
N ASP A 96 10.72 17.34 -10.73
CA ASP A 96 9.98 18.41 -11.45
C ASP A 96 9.26 17.91 -12.71
N VAL A 97 8.64 16.72 -12.63
CA VAL A 97 7.93 16.08 -13.73
C VAL A 97 6.43 16.07 -13.49
N SER A 98 5.68 16.53 -14.49
CA SER A 98 4.22 16.46 -14.50
C SER A 98 3.68 15.37 -15.44
N ILE A 99 2.51 14.82 -15.10
CA ILE A 99 1.75 13.90 -15.94
C ILE A 99 0.55 14.64 -16.50
N THR A 100 0.40 14.57 -17.82
CA THR A 100 -0.72 15.16 -18.54
C THR A 100 -1.79 14.13 -18.85
N ARG A 101 -3.02 14.58 -19.12
CA ARG A 101 -4.10 13.70 -19.60
C ARG A 101 -3.71 12.95 -20.89
N SER A 102 -2.97 13.61 -21.78
CA SER A 102 -2.49 12.98 -23.02
C SER A 102 -1.47 11.88 -22.79
N ASP A 103 -0.68 11.94 -21.71
CA ASP A 103 0.24 10.86 -21.36
C ASP A 103 -0.53 9.62 -20.93
N LEU A 104 -1.53 9.81 -20.05
CA LEU A 104 -2.40 8.74 -19.57
C LEU A 104 -3.20 8.11 -20.72
N GLN A 105 -3.81 8.93 -21.57
CA GLN A 105 -4.60 8.42 -22.70
C GLN A 105 -3.72 7.63 -23.67
N ARG A 106 -2.54 8.16 -24.04
CA ARG A 106 -1.63 7.46 -24.95
C ARG A 106 -1.20 6.11 -24.38
N GLN A 107 -0.91 6.06 -23.08
CA GLN A 107 -0.51 4.82 -22.43
C GLN A 107 -1.67 3.83 -22.33
N ARG A 108 -2.87 4.31 -22.01
CA ARG A 108 -4.10 3.50 -22.01
C ARG A 108 -4.37 2.92 -23.39
N ASP A 109 -4.28 3.72 -24.46
CA ASP A 109 -4.48 3.25 -25.84
C ASP A 109 -3.54 2.08 -26.20
N VAL A 110 -2.29 2.12 -25.73
CA VAL A 110 -1.33 1.02 -25.93
C VAL A 110 -1.80 -0.26 -25.25
N TYR A 111 -2.23 -0.19 -23.99
CA TYR A 111 -2.71 -1.37 -23.26
C TYR A 111 -4.02 -1.91 -23.85
N GLU A 112 -4.94 -1.03 -24.23
CA GLU A 112 -6.21 -1.41 -24.85
C GLU A 112 -5.98 -2.09 -26.20
N GLN A 113 -5.08 -1.57 -27.04
CA GLN A 113 -4.72 -2.22 -28.31
C GLN A 113 -4.15 -3.63 -28.11
N GLN A 114 -3.35 -3.83 -27.07
CA GLN A 114 -2.73 -5.13 -26.77
C GLN A 114 -3.72 -6.17 -26.22
N THR A 115 -4.79 -5.72 -25.59
CA THR A 115 -5.75 -6.58 -24.86
C THR A 115 -7.10 -6.71 -25.58
N GLY A 116 -7.25 -6.13 -26.77
CA GLY A 116 -8.47 -6.20 -27.57
C GLY A 116 -9.54 -5.16 -27.20
N GLY A 117 -9.13 -4.03 -26.61
CA GLY A 117 -9.95 -2.87 -26.25
C GLY A 117 -10.08 -2.65 -24.75
N ALA A 118 -10.75 -1.55 -24.35
CA ALA A 118 -10.95 -1.16 -22.96
C ALA A 118 -11.44 -2.29 -22.02
N LYS A 119 -12.48 -3.03 -22.43
CA LYS A 119 -13.01 -4.16 -21.64
C LYS A 119 -12.01 -5.31 -21.49
N GLY A 120 -11.23 -5.57 -22.53
CA GLY A 120 -10.17 -6.59 -22.50
C GLY A 120 -9.08 -6.21 -21.53
N PHE A 121 -8.69 -4.93 -21.53
CA PHE A 121 -7.70 -4.37 -20.60
C PHE A 121 -8.16 -4.46 -19.14
N GLU A 122 -9.37 -3.97 -18.85
CA GLU A 122 -9.97 -4.03 -17.51
C GLU A 122 -10.04 -5.47 -16.99
N LYS A 123 -10.52 -6.40 -17.84
CA LYS A 123 -10.59 -7.81 -17.50
C LYS A 123 -9.22 -8.41 -17.21
N ALA A 124 -8.22 -8.11 -18.03
CA ALA A 124 -6.86 -8.61 -17.84
C ALA A 124 -6.26 -8.16 -16.48
N LEU A 125 -6.41 -6.87 -16.15
CA LEU A 125 -5.95 -6.32 -14.87
C LEU A 125 -6.68 -6.95 -13.66
N LEU A 126 -7.99 -7.15 -13.78
CA LEU A 126 -8.77 -7.78 -12.72
C LEU A 126 -8.36 -9.24 -12.49
N GLU A 127 -8.17 -10.00 -13.56
CA GLU A 127 -7.82 -11.43 -13.49
C GLU A 127 -6.39 -11.66 -12.99
N GLN A 128 -5.45 -10.81 -13.41
CA GLN A 128 -4.02 -11.00 -13.10
C GLN A 128 -3.59 -10.33 -11.81
N GLN A 129 -4.10 -9.12 -11.54
CA GLN A 129 -3.61 -8.26 -10.47
C GLN A 129 -4.69 -7.91 -9.44
N GLY A 130 -5.95 -8.32 -9.67
CA GLY A 130 -7.05 -8.00 -8.76
C GLY A 130 -7.42 -6.51 -8.76
N ILE A 131 -7.14 -5.81 -9.86
CA ILE A 131 -7.41 -4.38 -9.99
C ILE A 131 -8.81 -4.20 -10.58
N ALA A 132 -9.68 -3.51 -9.84
CA ALA A 132 -11.04 -3.20 -10.28
C ALA A 132 -11.04 -2.21 -11.45
N PRO A 133 -12.10 -2.19 -12.28
CA PRO A 133 -12.26 -1.19 -13.36
C PRO A 133 -12.10 0.26 -12.87
N SER A 134 -12.62 0.57 -11.67
CA SER A 134 -12.50 1.88 -11.02
C SER A 134 -11.06 2.29 -10.69
N ALA A 135 -10.13 1.33 -10.58
CA ALA A 135 -8.73 1.56 -10.22
C ALA A 135 -7.78 1.50 -11.42
N VAL A 136 -8.29 1.33 -12.64
CA VAL A 136 -7.45 1.22 -13.85
C VAL A 136 -6.69 2.51 -14.12
N ASP A 137 -7.32 3.67 -13.95
CA ASP A 137 -6.65 4.96 -14.20
C ASP A 137 -5.48 5.21 -13.24
N ASP A 138 -5.62 4.83 -11.97
CA ASP A 138 -4.52 4.91 -10.99
C ASP A 138 -3.37 3.96 -11.36
N TRP A 139 -3.70 2.78 -11.89
CA TRP A 139 -2.69 1.83 -12.35
C TRP A 139 -1.95 2.34 -13.60
N VAL A 140 -2.67 2.92 -14.56
CA VAL A 140 -2.07 3.56 -15.74
C VAL A 140 -1.19 4.74 -15.30
N TRP A 141 -1.68 5.58 -14.38
CA TRP A 141 -0.93 6.70 -13.83
C TRP A 141 0.40 6.24 -13.23
N LEU A 142 0.39 5.17 -12.42
CA LEU A 142 1.61 4.67 -11.78
C LEU A 142 2.65 4.21 -12.81
N ASN A 143 2.21 3.51 -13.86
CA ASN A 143 3.11 3.08 -14.94
C ASN A 143 3.70 4.26 -15.71
N VAL A 144 2.88 5.25 -16.07
CA VAL A 144 3.36 6.48 -16.73
C VAL A 144 4.33 7.24 -15.84
N ALA A 145 4.03 7.36 -14.55
CA ALA A 145 4.84 8.05 -13.58
C ALA A 145 6.24 7.45 -13.47
N VAL A 146 6.32 6.12 -13.33
CA VAL A 146 7.61 5.42 -13.20
C VAL A 146 8.46 5.55 -14.47
N GLN A 147 7.84 5.45 -15.65
CA GLN A 147 8.57 5.68 -16.91
C GLN A 147 9.12 7.10 -17.01
N LYS A 148 8.32 8.09 -16.61
CA LYS A 148 8.72 9.50 -16.66
C LYS A 148 9.80 9.84 -15.64
N VAL A 149 9.69 9.31 -14.42
CA VAL A 149 10.70 9.44 -13.36
C VAL A 149 12.01 8.79 -13.81
N GLY A 150 11.96 7.55 -14.32
CA GLY A 150 13.14 6.88 -14.87
C GLY A 150 13.82 7.71 -15.96
N LYS A 151 13.05 8.24 -16.91
CA LYS A 151 13.59 9.14 -17.94
C LYS A 151 14.24 10.39 -17.36
N ALA A 152 13.63 11.04 -16.36
CA ALA A 152 14.19 12.23 -15.73
C ALA A 152 15.49 11.95 -14.96
N TRP A 153 15.64 10.72 -14.47
CA TRP A 153 16.84 10.25 -13.78
C TRP A 153 17.88 9.60 -14.70
N ASP A 154 17.63 9.56 -16.00
CA ASP A 154 18.44 8.85 -17.01
C ASP A 154 18.58 7.34 -16.75
N VAL A 155 17.51 6.73 -16.21
CA VAL A 155 17.43 5.31 -15.90
C VAL A 155 16.40 4.63 -16.80
N ASP A 156 16.79 3.57 -17.52
CA ASP A 156 15.86 2.77 -18.34
C ASP A 156 15.18 1.68 -17.49
N PRO A 157 13.88 1.82 -17.14
CA PRO A 157 13.14 0.84 -16.32
C PRO A 157 13.01 -0.54 -16.99
N ARG A 158 13.30 -0.65 -18.29
CA ARG A 158 13.19 -1.92 -19.03
C ARG A 158 14.47 -2.74 -18.99
N SER A 159 15.59 -2.13 -18.59
CA SER A 159 16.85 -2.83 -18.40
C SER A 159 16.91 -3.42 -16.99
N GLN A 160 17.58 -4.57 -16.81
CA GLN A 160 17.71 -5.16 -15.47
C GLN A 160 18.42 -4.20 -14.51
N GLN A 161 19.50 -3.56 -14.98
CA GLN A 161 20.27 -2.61 -14.19
C GLN A 161 19.44 -1.37 -13.85
N GLY A 162 18.78 -0.76 -14.83
CA GLY A 162 17.95 0.41 -14.58
C GLY A 162 16.74 0.11 -13.70
N ASN A 163 16.20 -1.10 -13.79
CA ASN A 163 15.16 -1.55 -12.86
C ASN A 163 15.68 -1.66 -11.42
N GLN A 164 16.89 -2.20 -11.22
CA GLN A 164 17.52 -2.26 -9.89
C GLN A 164 17.81 -0.85 -9.36
N GLU A 165 18.34 0.04 -10.19
CA GLU A 165 18.62 1.42 -9.80
C GLU A 165 17.35 2.20 -9.46
N LEU A 166 16.26 2.02 -10.22
CA LEU A 166 14.98 2.62 -9.87
C LEU A 166 14.45 2.11 -8.53
N ASN A 167 14.57 0.80 -8.28
CA ASN A 167 14.17 0.20 -7.00
C ASN A 167 14.94 0.83 -5.83
N GLU A 168 16.26 0.95 -5.97
CA GLU A 168 17.14 1.56 -4.96
C GLU A 168 16.73 3.02 -4.71
N ARG A 169 16.53 3.81 -5.77
CA ARG A 169 16.11 5.22 -5.63
C ARG A 169 14.73 5.37 -4.99
N PHE A 170 13.77 4.51 -5.32
CA PHE A 170 12.46 4.53 -4.66
C PHE A 170 12.54 4.06 -3.20
N SER A 171 13.46 3.14 -2.89
CA SER A 171 13.79 2.72 -1.52
C SER A 171 14.36 3.86 -0.70
N ASP A 172 15.38 4.54 -1.21
CA ASP A 172 15.98 5.69 -0.56
C ASP A 172 14.92 6.77 -0.30
N LEU A 173 14.11 7.08 -1.33
CA LEU A 173 13.02 8.04 -1.21
C LEU A 173 11.99 7.61 -0.15
N SER A 174 11.61 6.34 -0.13
CA SER A 174 10.68 5.81 0.87
C SER A 174 11.25 5.86 2.29
N GLY A 175 12.57 5.74 2.44
CA GLY A 175 13.28 5.89 3.72
C GLY A 175 13.35 7.35 4.20
N GLU A 176 13.26 8.31 3.29
CA GLU A 176 13.14 9.74 3.61
C GLU A 176 11.70 10.16 3.98
N MET A 177 10.71 9.36 3.60
CA MET A 177 9.30 9.61 3.87
C MET A 177 8.88 9.05 5.23
N ASP A 178 7.98 9.75 5.91
CA ASP A 178 7.37 9.27 7.16
C ASP A 178 6.20 8.33 6.85
N ILE A 179 6.51 7.04 6.73
CA ILE A 179 5.54 5.99 6.37
C ILE A 179 5.20 5.14 7.60
N GLU A 180 4.02 5.38 8.16
CA GLU A 180 3.46 4.58 9.24
C GLU A 180 2.34 3.67 8.72
N VAL A 181 2.44 2.36 8.94
CA VAL A 181 1.41 1.38 8.52
C VAL A 181 0.70 0.84 9.74
N ASN A 182 -0.63 0.67 9.67
CA ASN A 182 -1.37 0.03 10.74
C ASN A 182 -0.86 -1.41 10.93
N PRO A 183 -0.41 -1.81 12.14
CA PRO A 183 0.22 -3.11 12.39
C PRO A 183 -0.60 -4.33 11.93
N ARG A 184 -1.93 -4.20 11.84
CA ARG A 184 -2.79 -5.28 11.33
C ARG A 184 -2.50 -5.67 9.87
N TYR A 185 -1.87 -4.80 9.10
CA TYR A 185 -1.50 -5.01 7.69
C TYR A 185 -0.02 -5.33 7.50
N GLY A 186 0.74 -5.42 8.60
CA GLY A 186 2.18 -5.64 8.61
C GLY A 186 2.98 -4.34 8.76
N THR A 187 4.28 -4.45 8.53
CA THR A 187 5.24 -3.35 8.59
C THR A 187 5.67 -2.94 7.19
N TRP A 188 5.87 -1.64 6.99
CA TRP A 188 6.55 -1.12 5.80
C TRP A 188 8.03 -1.47 5.86
N ASP A 189 8.56 -1.95 4.74
CA ASP A 189 9.98 -2.20 4.54
C ASP A 189 10.50 -1.15 3.56
N ALA A 190 11.26 -0.18 4.09
CA ALA A 190 11.79 0.91 3.29
C ALA A 190 12.80 0.42 2.24
N GLU A 191 13.66 -0.54 2.60
CA GLU A 191 14.66 -1.14 1.69
C GLU A 191 13.98 -1.81 0.48
N ARG A 192 12.81 -2.39 0.70
CA ARG A 192 12.02 -3.04 -0.36
C ARG A 192 10.97 -2.12 -0.98
N SER A 193 10.75 -0.91 -0.45
CA SER A 193 9.62 -0.03 -0.79
C SER A 193 8.29 -0.77 -0.85
N ALA A 194 8.05 -1.66 0.12
CA ALA A 194 6.90 -2.55 0.09
C ALA A 194 6.46 -2.99 1.48
N LEU A 195 5.22 -3.45 1.61
CA LEU A 195 4.83 -4.28 2.75
C LEU A 195 5.48 -5.68 2.59
N ALA A 196 6.30 -6.10 3.56
CA ALA A 196 7.20 -7.28 3.49
C ALA A 196 6.61 -8.60 2.90
N GLU A 197 7.45 -9.46 2.32
CA GLU A 197 7.10 -10.62 1.43
C GLU A 197 6.60 -10.25 0.02
N ALA A 198 6.73 -9.00 -0.41
CA ALA A 198 6.59 -8.64 -1.82
C ALA A 198 7.96 -8.32 -2.42
N ASP A 199 8.54 -9.24 -3.21
CA ASP A 199 9.43 -8.83 -4.30
C ASP A 199 8.66 -7.85 -5.17
N MET A 200 9.21 -6.71 -5.59
CA MET A 200 8.51 -5.72 -6.43
C MET A 200 8.23 -6.28 -7.84
N PRO A 201 7.10 -6.96 -8.13
CA PRO A 201 6.93 -7.67 -9.40
C PRO A 201 6.55 -6.69 -10.52
N TRP A 202 5.99 -5.53 -10.14
CA TRP A 202 5.46 -4.51 -11.04
C TRP A 202 6.54 -3.71 -11.76
N LEU A 203 7.70 -3.49 -11.12
CA LEU A 203 8.91 -2.95 -11.74
C LEU A 203 9.49 -3.93 -12.76
N ASN A 204 9.32 -5.23 -12.53
CA ASN A 204 9.65 -6.24 -13.54
C ASN A 204 8.63 -6.31 -14.71
N ASP A 205 7.53 -5.55 -14.66
CA ASP A 205 6.44 -5.59 -15.64
C ASP A 205 5.97 -4.21 -16.11
N VAL A 206 6.85 -3.19 -16.15
CA VAL A 206 6.53 -1.85 -16.69
C VAL A 206 6.13 -1.90 -18.18
N THR A 207 6.38 -3.05 -18.84
CA THR A 207 6.04 -3.32 -20.24
C THR A 207 4.80 -4.20 -20.43
N GLY A 208 4.19 -4.74 -19.36
CA GLY A 208 3.09 -5.71 -19.44
C GLY A 208 3.49 -7.09 -20.00
N LYS A 209 4.80 -7.34 -20.18
CA LYS A 209 5.34 -8.51 -20.85
C LYS A 209 5.33 -9.77 -19.97
N LYS A 210 5.53 -9.66 -18.65
CA LYS A 210 5.47 -10.82 -17.73
C LYS A 210 4.04 -11.33 -17.57
N ALA A 211 3.06 -10.42 -17.51
CA ALA A 211 1.64 -10.74 -17.57
C ALA A 211 1.24 -11.55 -18.83
N LEU A 212 1.85 -11.27 -19.98
CA LEU A 212 1.63 -11.98 -21.25
C LEU A 212 2.34 -13.34 -21.33
N GLU A 213 3.54 -13.47 -20.75
CA GLU A 213 4.29 -14.73 -20.74
C GLU A 213 3.65 -15.79 -19.83
N GLN A 214 3.09 -15.38 -18.69
CA GLN A 214 2.35 -16.27 -17.79
C GLN A 214 0.98 -16.72 -18.34
N GLN A 215 0.45 -16.06 -19.37
CA GLN A 215 -0.73 -16.52 -20.12
C GLN A 215 -0.42 -17.60 -21.16
N ARG A 216 0.85 -17.77 -21.54
CA ARG A 216 1.29 -18.72 -22.57
C ARG A 216 1.85 -20.03 -22.01
N ALA A 217 2.03 -20.10 -20.69
CA ALA A 217 2.44 -21.30 -19.95
C ALA A 217 1.22 -21.97 -19.29
#